data_AF-A0A1H6IWR1-F1
#
_entry.id   AF-A0A1H6IWR1-F1
#
_cell.length_a   1.000
_cell.length_b   1.000
_cell.length_c   1.000
_cell.angle_alpha   90.00
_cell.angle_beta   90.00
_cell.angle_gamma   90.00
#
_symmetry.space_group_name_H-M   'P 1'
#
loop_
_entity.id
_entity.type
_entity.pdbx_description
1 polymer ?
#
loop_
_entity_poly.entity_id
_entity_poly.type
_entity_poly.pdbx_seq_one_letter_code
_entity_poly.pdbx_strand_id
1 'polypeptide(L)'
;MAEPRFIKTVPFGGYDKESVVRRMEFLNTQVHDLRNELRETKLLLEAYKKGTDKEKAQESVLAEERAKLTQVQVQNNTLNLKLKATDDENRKYEQELKDKEAEIEELKDKLKTAETKCAALMAQDEATALSSVFIEAQKSRSMLESDARSKAADMEYKAKKLAEDIVSEANLEAEHIIYEAEMTAAERLAEAKNRAEQMEVASNNLRAAAIDDVHILKSQVEFMEEAFEQLRNEGIDRLLKAKELLGDTETKLVNGGIPVFKTPEHYNPEYPEKPASLADKIRDNMNSEEEKRKKQEELDKLKQMAESIGAKKENTDKNTEEKKDTDPEQEKPAEKKPEGGEKKGGKIDLAALAAKANALNKK
;
A
#
# COMPACT_ATOMS: atom_id res chain seq x y z
N MET A 1 55.32 46.87 -22.29
CA MET A 1 55.67 45.54 -21.72
C MET A 1 54.60 44.57 -22.19
N ALA A 2 54.96 43.37 -22.64
CA ALA A 2 53.98 42.41 -23.13
C ALA A 2 53.47 41.53 -21.97
N GLU A 3 52.15 41.46 -21.80
CA GLU A 3 51.54 40.49 -20.89
C GLU A 3 51.77 39.06 -21.41
N PRO A 4 52.16 38.10 -20.56
CA PRO A 4 52.30 36.70 -20.96
C PRO A 4 50.91 36.08 -21.16
N ARG A 5 50.39 36.18 -22.39
CA ARG A 5 49.23 35.39 -22.83
C ARG A 5 49.64 33.91 -22.86
N PHE A 6 49.39 33.20 -21.77
CA PHE A 6 49.45 31.74 -21.74
C PHE A 6 48.55 31.19 -22.87
N ILE A 7 49.16 30.48 -23.80
CA ILE A 7 48.44 29.79 -24.87
C ILE A 7 47.63 28.69 -24.20
N LYS A 8 46.31 28.84 -24.15
CA LYS A 8 45.39 27.74 -23.78
C LYS A 8 45.45 26.68 -24.86
N THR A 9 46.37 25.72 -24.73
CA THR A 9 46.48 24.55 -25.62
C THR A 9 45.38 23.53 -25.34
N VAL A 10 44.15 23.90 -25.66
CA VAL A 10 43.07 22.96 -26.03
C VAL A 10 42.26 23.59 -27.17
N PRO A 11 42.80 23.59 -28.40
CA PRO A 11 41.96 23.73 -29.58
C PRO A 11 41.12 22.46 -29.69
N PHE A 12 39.80 22.62 -29.62
CA PHE A 12 38.74 21.74 -30.10
C PHE A 12 39.18 20.32 -30.54
N GLY A 13 39.09 19.32 -29.64
CA GLY A 13 39.32 17.90 -29.98
C GLY A 13 40.23 17.11 -29.02
N GLY A 14 40.86 17.74 -28.03
CA GLY A 14 41.58 17.05 -26.97
C GLY A 14 40.64 16.59 -25.83
N TYR A 15 40.71 15.32 -25.43
CA TYR A 15 40.03 14.86 -24.22
C TYR A 15 40.71 15.45 -22.97
N ASP A 16 39.90 15.96 -22.04
CA ASP A 16 40.39 16.41 -20.74
C ASP A 16 41.00 15.24 -19.94
N LYS A 17 42.17 15.48 -19.33
CA LYS A 17 42.96 14.44 -18.63
C LYS A 17 42.21 13.84 -17.45
N GLU A 18 41.53 14.67 -16.64
CA GLU A 18 40.75 14.16 -15.51
C GLU A 18 39.56 13.35 -15.96
N SER A 19 38.85 13.82 -16.99
CA SER A 19 37.73 13.11 -17.61
C SER A 19 38.14 11.76 -18.19
N VAL A 20 39.35 11.65 -18.77
CA VAL A 20 39.92 10.37 -19.23
C VAL A 20 40.26 9.46 -18.05
N VAL A 21 40.92 9.98 -17.01
CA VAL A 21 41.29 9.19 -15.82
C VAL A 21 40.04 8.61 -15.14
N ARG A 22 39.04 9.43 -14.83
CA ARG A 22 37.78 8.97 -14.22
C ARG A 22 37.06 7.92 -15.08
N ARG A 23 37.11 8.06 -16.41
CA ARG A 23 36.51 7.06 -17.32
C ARG A 23 37.32 5.76 -17.40
N MET A 24 38.65 5.83 -17.26
CA MET A 24 39.52 4.65 -17.16
C MET A 24 39.34 3.92 -15.82
N GLU A 25 39.18 4.66 -14.71
CA GLU A 25 38.83 4.13 -13.40
C GLU A 25 37.47 3.41 -13.44
N PHE A 26 36.43 4.07 -13.98
CA PHE A 26 35.12 3.48 -14.18
C PHE A 26 35.14 2.22 -15.06
N LEU A 27 35.92 2.23 -16.16
CA LEU A 27 36.11 1.03 -16.99
C LEU A 27 36.84 -0.08 -16.23
N ASN A 28 37.86 0.25 -15.43
CA ASN A 28 38.56 -0.75 -14.60
C ASN A 28 37.60 -1.38 -13.60
N THR A 29 36.78 -0.60 -12.88
CA THR A 29 35.76 -1.12 -11.97
C THR A 29 34.81 -2.08 -12.68
N GLN A 30 34.23 -1.68 -13.82
CA GLN A 30 33.38 -2.56 -14.62
C GLN A 30 34.10 -3.83 -15.10
N VAL A 31 35.38 -3.74 -15.48
CA VAL A 31 36.19 -4.91 -15.87
C VAL A 31 36.48 -5.83 -14.68
N HIS A 32 36.62 -5.30 -13.47
CA HIS A 32 36.75 -6.09 -12.25
C HIS A 32 35.44 -6.77 -11.86
N ASP A 33 34.32 -6.05 -11.90
CA ASP A 33 32.98 -6.59 -11.61
C ASP A 33 32.62 -7.71 -12.59
N LEU A 34 32.74 -7.45 -13.90
CA LEU A 34 32.52 -8.45 -14.95
C LEU A 34 33.47 -9.66 -14.82
N ARG A 35 34.71 -9.47 -14.35
CA ARG A 35 35.63 -10.59 -14.08
C ARG A 35 35.17 -11.44 -12.90
N ASN A 36 34.60 -10.83 -11.86
CA ASN A 36 34.07 -11.54 -10.71
C ASN A 36 32.81 -12.33 -11.09
N GLU A 37 31.84 -11.70 -11.75
CA GLU A 37 30.63 -12.37 -12.28
C GLU A 37 30.99 -13.54 -13.22
N LEU A 38 31.98 -13.35 -14.11
CA LEU A 38 32.43 -14.38 -15.05
C LEU A 38 33.17 -15.53 -14.33
N ARG A 39 33.82 -15.27 -13.19
CA ARG A 39 34.41 -16.30 -12.31
C ARG A 39 33.33 -17.07 -11.56
N GLU A 40 32.36 -16.39 -10.95
CA GLU A 40 31.26 -17.02 -10.20
C GLU A 40 30.41 -17.90 -11.11
N THR A 41 30.02 -17.39 -12.29
CA THR A 41 29.26 -18.16 -13.28
C THR A 41 30.03 -19.37 -13.80
N LYS A 42 31.37 -19.28 -13.96
CA LYS A 42 32.22 -20.44 -14.28
C LYS A 42 32.22 -21.50 -13.17
N LEU A 43 32.40 -21.09 -11.92
CA LEU A 43 32.39 -21.99 -10.76
C LEU A 43 31.03 -22.69 -10.61
N LEU A 44 29.93 -21.95 -10.73
CA LEU A 44 28.57 -22.48 -10.80
C LEU A 44 28.41 -23.50 -11.93
N LEU A 45 28.90 -23.19 -13.13
CA LEU A 45 28.78 -24.04 -14.32
C LEU A 45 29.67 -25.29 -14.23
N GLU A 46 30.80 -25.25 -13.54
CA GLU A 46 31.59 -26.44 -13.17
C GLU A 46 30.91 -27.30 -12.11
N ALA A 47 30.26 -26.71 -11.11
CA ALA A 47 29.48 -27.43 -10.11
C ALA A 47 28.23 -28.09 -10.73
N TYR A 48 27.56 -27.44 -11.69
CA TYR A 48 26.49 -28.05 -12.49
C TYR A 48 27.00 -29.20 -13.37
N LYS A 49 28.17 -29.06 -14.02
CA LYS A 49 28.79 -30.14 -14.80
C LYS A 49 29.12 -31.39 -13.98
N LYS A 50 29.29 -31.26 -12.66
CA LYS A 50 29.46 -32.37 -11.71
C LYS A 50 28.15 -33.05 -11.30
N GLY A 51 27.01 -32.63 -11.84
CA GLY A 51 25.68 -33.22 -11.57
C GLY A 51 25.05 -32.78 -10.25
N THR A 52 25.56 -31.70 -9.64
CA THR A 52 25.06 -31.19 -8.36
C THR A 52 23.80 -30.33 -8.54
N ASP A 53 22.84 -30.47 -7.63
CA ASP A 53 21.66 -29.59 -7.56
C ASP A 53 22.08 -28.11 -7.44
N LYS A 54 21.27 -27.20 -8.00
CA LYS A 54 21.54 -25.75 -8.02
C LYS A 54 21.94 -25.18 -6.66
N GLU A 55 21.23 -25.60 -5.62
CA GLU A 55 21.38 -25.10 -4.25
C GLU A 55 22.71 -25.57 -3.64
N LYS A 56 23.04 -26.85 -3.77
CA LYS A 56 24.33 -27.44 -3.33
C LYS A 56 25.52 -26.87 -4.11
N ALA A 57 25.33 -26.59 -5.40
CA ALA A 57 26.34 -25.93 -6.24
C ALA A 57 26.65 -24.51 -5.72
N GLN A 58 25.61 -23.72 -5.40
CA GLN A 58 25.77 -22.38 -4.81
C GLN A 58 26.41 -22.45 -3.42
N GLU A 59 25.97 -23.37 -2.56
CA GLU A 59 26.51 -23.57 -1.22
C GLU A 59 28.00 -23.96 -1.23
N SER A 60 28.42 -24.84 -2.14
CA SER A 60 29.83 -25.21 -2.34
C SER A 60 30.70 -24.02 -2.76
N VAL A 61 30.21 -23.17 -3.68
CA VAL A 61 30.95 -21.97 -4.12
C VAL A 61 31.04 -20.95 -2.99
N LEU A 62 29.96 -20.72 -2.26
CA LEU A 62 29.95 -19.83 -1.09
C LEU A 62 30.89 -20.31 0.02
N ALA A 63 30.99 -21.62 0.24
CA ALA A 63 31.94 -22.20 1.20
C ALA A 63 33.40 -21.98 0.77
N GLU A 64 33.71 -22.18 -0.52
CA GLU A 64 35.05 -21.90 -1.06
C GLU A 64 35.42 -20.40 -1.01
N GLU A 65 34.50 -19.50 -1.36
CA GLU A 65 34.77 -18.05 -1.29
C GLU A 65 34.92 -17.58 0.15
N ARG A 66 34.14 -18.11 1.11
CA ARG A 66 34.37 -17.88 2.56
C ARG A 66 35.74 -18.36 3.00
N ALA A 67 36.18 -19.55 2.57
CA ALA A 67 37.50 -20.07 2.91
C ALA A 67 38.63 -19.19 2.34
N LYS A 68 38.51 -18.75 1.08
CA LYS A 68 39.45 -17.81 0.45
C LYS A 68 39.47 -16.45 1.16
N LEU A 69 38.31 -15.93 1.56
CA LEU A 69 38.20 -14.64 2.25
C LEU A 69 38.86 -14.69 3.65
N THR A 70 38.65 -15.76 4.41
CA THR A 70 39.38 -16.02 5.66
C THR A 70 40.89 -16.16 5.43
N GLN A 71 41.31 -16.87 4.38
CA GLN A 71 42.73 -17.01 4.03
C GLN A 71 43.37 -15.64 3.71
N VAL A 72 42.72 -14.81 2.91
CA VAL A 72 43.18 -13.45 2.58
C VAL A 72 43.22 -12.58 3.83
N GLN A 73 42.25 -12.68 4.74
CA GLN A 73 42.24 -11.94 6.00
C GLN A 73 43.41 -12.33 6.92
N VAL A 74 43.71 -13.64 7.04
CA VAL A 74 44.88 -14.13 7.78
C VAL A 74 46.19 -13.69 7.14
N GLN A 75 46.28 -13.72 5.80
CA GLN A 75 47.45 -13.22 5.07
C GLN A 75 47.64 -11.72 5.26
N ASN A 76 46.57 -10.93 5.22
CA ASN A 76 46.62 -9.48 5.43
C ASN A 76 47.10 -9.15 6.86
N ASN A 77 46.52 -9.80 7.89
CA ASN A 77 47.00 -9.68 9.26
C ASN A 77 48.49 -10.05 9.41
N THR A 78 48.93 -11.12 8.74
CA THR A 78 50.35 -11.55 8.75
C THR A 78 51.27 -10.52 8.08
N LEU A 79 50.85 -9.95 6.95
CA LEU A 79 51.59 -8.90 6.25
C LEU A 79 51.65 -7.61 7.08
N ASN A 80 50.55 -7.21 7.71
CA ASN A 80 50.47 -6.02 8.56
C ASN A 80 51.38 -6.15 9.80
N LEU A 81 51.46 -7.34 10.41
CA LEU A 81 52.43 -7.63 11.47
C LEU A 81 53.89 -7.54 10.98
N LYS A 82 54.20 -8.05 9.79
CA LYS A 82 55.55 -7.93 9.19
C LYS A 82 55.89 -6.48 8.89
N LEU A 83 54.94 -5.71 8.36
CA LEU A 83 55.13 -4.30 8.01
C LEU A 83 55.45 -3.48 9.27
N LYS A 84 54.69 -3.66 10.36
CA LYS A 84 55.02 -3.06 11.67
C LYS A 84 56.40 -3.45 12.19
N ALA A 85 56.79 -4.73 12.08
CA ALA A 85 58.12 -5.17 12.50
C ALA A 85 59.23 -4.51 11.67
N THR A 86 59.05 -4.36 10.36
CA THR A 86 59.98 -3.65 9.48
C THR A 86 60.03 -2.14 9.77
N ASP A 87 58.91 -1.50 10.09
CA ASP A 87 58.89 -0.09 10.50
C ASP A 87 59.62 0.12 11.84
N ASP A 88 59.46 -0.78 12.81
CA ASP A 88 60.18 -0.73 14.09
C ASP A 88 61.68 -1.03 13.93
N GLU A 89 62.08 -1.86 12.96
CA GLU A 89 63.49 -2.05 12.58
C GLU A 89 64.07 -0.79 11.89
N ASN A 90 63.34 -0.21 10.92
CA ASN A 90 63.74 1.03 10.26
C ASN A 90 63.93 2.18 11.25
N ARG A 91 63.02 2.34 12.22
CA ARG A 91 63.15 3.33 13.30
C ARG A 91 64.41 3.14 14.14
N LYS A 92 64.80 1.90 14.43
CA LYS A 92 66.06 1.60 15.12
C LYS A 92 67.28 1.98 14.27
N TYR A 93 67.28 1.61 12.98
CA TYR A 93 68.37 1.97 12.08
C TYR A 93 68.49 3.49 11.86
N GLU A 94 67.38 4.23 11.80
CA GLU A 94 67.39 5.70 11.80
C GLU A 94 67.94 6.31 13.10
N GLN A 95 67.70 5.67 14.24
CA GLN A 95 68.25 6.09 15.53
C GLN A 95 69.77 5.83 15.57
N GLU A 96 70.22 4.63 15.20
CA GLU A 96 71.63 4.26 15.10
C GLU A 96 72.40 5.15 14.11
N LEU A 97 71.77 5.55 12.99
CA LEU A 97 72.34 6.51 12.05
C LEU A 97 72.60 7.87 12.70
N LYS A 98 71.62 8.44 13.42
CA LYS A 98 71.77 9.73 14.12
C LYS A 98 72.86 9.67 15.18
N ASP A 99 72.91 8.58 15.96
CA ASP A 99 73.94 8.39 16.99
C ASP A 99 75.34 8.30 16.35
N LYS A 100 75.48 7.63 15.20
CA LYS A 100 76.74 7.56 14.44
C LYS A 100 77.12 8.88 13.78
N GLU A 101 76.16 9.65 13.28
CA GLU A 101 76.41 10.99 12.75
C GLU A 101 76.90 11.95 13.85
N ALA A 102 76.31 11.89 15.04
CA ALA A 102 76.77 12.64 16.21
C ALA A 102 78.19 12.24 16.63
N GLU A 103 78.51 10.95 16.69
CA GLU A 103 79.87 10.44 16.98
C GLU A 103 80.89 10.92 15.94
N ILE A 104 80.52 10.94 14.66
CA ILE A 104 81.36 11.45 13.56
C ILE A 104 81.65 12.95 13.72
N GLU A 105 80.65 13.77 14.09
CA GLU A 105 80.88 15.20 14.33
C GLU A 105 81.73 15.47 15.57
N GLU A 106 81.54 14.73 16.67
CA GLU A 106 82.45 14.80 17.83
C GLU A 106 83.89 14.45 17.44
N LEU A 107 84.09 13.41 16.62
CA LEU A 107 85.43 13.01 16.16
C LEU A 107 86.05 14.05 15.23
N LYS A 108 85.27 14.69 14.34
CA LYS A 108 85.73 15.82 13.51
C LYS A 108 86.19 17.00 14.36
N ASP A 109 85.46 17.37 15.41
CA ASP A 109 85.86 18.50 16.27
C ASP A 109 87.06 18.15 17.17
N LYS A 110 87.18 16.90 17.64
CA LYS A 110 88.41 16.38 18.28
C LYS A 110 89.61 16.42 17.33
N LEU A 111 89.41 16.15 16.04
CA LEU A 111 90.46 16.23 15.01
C LEU A 111 90.85 17.70 14.73
N LYS A 112 89.90 18.61 14.49
CA LYS A 112 90.15 20.06 14.34
C LYS A 112 90.93 20.64 15.54
N THR A 113 90.60 20.21 16.76
CA THR A 113 91.28 20.67 18.00
C THR A 113 92.65 20.02 18.21
N ALA A 114 92.95 18.88 17.59
CA ALA A 114 94.29 18.30 17.54
C ALA A 114 95.18 18.99 16.49
N GLU A 115 94.65 19.20 15.28
CA GLU A 115 95.35 19.91 14.19
C GLU A 115 95.79 21.31 14.60
N THR A 116 94.91 22.08 15.25
CA THR A 116 95.23 23.43 15.75
C THR A 116 96.31 23.45 16.80
N LYS A 117 96.34 22.46 17.72
CA LYS A 117 97.42 22.31 18.70
C LYS A 117 98.76 21.95 18.03
N CYS A 118 98.74 21.08 17.01
CA CYS A 118 99.93 20.75 16.24
C CYS A 118 100.47 21.96 15.46
N ALA A 119 99.59 22.73 14.81
CA ALA A 119 99.97 23.95 14.09
C ALA A 119 100.58 25.01 15.03
N ALA A 120 99.99 25.19 16.22
CA ALA A 120 100.51 26.11 17.24
C ALA A 120 101.90 25.71 17.77
N LEU A 121 102.22 24.42 17.81
CA LEU A 121 103.55 23.92 18.23
C LEU A 121 104.64 24.08 17.17
N MET A 122 104.29 24.30 15.90
CA MET A 122 105.25 24.43 14.79
C MET A 122 105.61 25.88 14.42
N ALA A 123 104.99 26.87 15.06
CA ALA A 123 105.10 28.29 14.69
C ALA A 123 106.06 29.06 15.62
N GLN A 124 107.26 29.42 15.12
CA GLN A 124 108.23 30.22 15.89
C GLN A 124 108.08 31.73 15.60
N ASP A 125 107.84 32.49 16.67
CA ASP A 125 107.85 33.95 16.90
C ASP A 125 107.24 34.93 15.87
N GLU A 126 107.59 34.94 14.58
CA GLU A 126 106.96 35.89 13.64
C GLU A 126 105.62 35.35 13.08
N ALA A 127 105.49 34.02 13.04
CA ALA A 127 104.23 33.35 12.74
C ALA A 127 103.17 33.50 13.84
N THR A 128 103.54 33.95 15.05
CA THR A 128 102.60 34.05 16.20
C THR A 128 101.52 35.13 16.00
N ALA A 129 101.88 36.26 15.38
CA ALA A 129 100.94 37.35 15.08
C ALA A 129 99.98 37.04 13.92
N LEU A 130 100.40 36.21 12.96
CA LEU A 130 99.50 35.64 11.95
C LEU A 130 98.66 34.49 12.52
N SER A 131 99.24 33.67 13.40
CA SER A 131 98.57 32.57 14.09
C SER A 131 97.44 33.06 14.99
N SER A 132 97.58 34.20 15.69
CA SER A 132 96.49 34.77 16.48
C SER A 132 95.29 35.17 15.62
N VAL A 133 95.53 35.82 14.47
CA VAL A 133 94.48 36.16 13.49
C VAL A 133 93.86 34.89 12.88
N PHE A 134 94.64 33.85 12.60
CA PHE A 134 94.13 32.56 12.13
C PHE A 134 93.29 31.85 13.20
N ILE A 135 93.73 31.85 14.47
CA ILE A 135 92.99 31.26 15.60
C ILE A 135 91.68 32.02 15.85
N GLU A 136 91.68 33.35 15.76
CA GLU A 136 90.48 34.17 15.92
C GLU A 136 89.51 34.01 14.74
N ALA A 137 90.01 33.98 13.50
CA ALA A 137 89.22 33.68 12.31
C ALA A 137 88.65 32.25 12.34
N GLN A 138 89.41 31.26 12.83
CA GLN A 138 88.95 29.90 13.01
C GLN A 138 87.92 29.78 14.13
N LYS A 139 88.09 30.50 15.25
CA LYS A 139 87.09 30.60 16.33
C LYS A 139 85.80 31.26 15.85
N SER A 140 85.90 32.33 15.06
CA SER A 140 84.76 32.99 14.42
C SER A 140 84.05 32.06 13.44
N ARG A 141 84.80 31.35 12.59
CA ARG A 141 84.26 30.30 11.71
C ARG A 141 83.55 29.20 12.51
N SER A 142 84.14 28.69 13.60
CA SER A 142 83.52 27.65 14.42
C SER A 142 82.26 28.13 15.14
N MET A 143 82.21 29.38 15.63
CA MET A 143 80.96 29.97 16.13
C MET A 143 79.91 30.05 15.03
N LEU A 144 80.27 30.52 13.84
CA LEU A 144 79.34 30.69 12.73
C LEU A 144 78.86 29.35 12.14
N GLU A 145 79.73 28.32 12.16
CA GLU A 145 79.38 26.93 11.84
C GLU A 145 78.41 26.35 12.89
N SER A 146 78.66 26.58 14.18
CA SER A 146 77.79 26.18 15.29
C SER A 146 76.41 26.87 15.23
N ASP A 147 76.37 28.18 15.01
CA ASP A 147 75.14 28.97 14.87
C ASP A 147 74.33 28.53 13.64
N ALA A 148 75.00 28.22 12.53
CA ALA A 148 74.36 27.68 11.33
C ALA A 148 73.77 26.29 11.56
N ARG A 149 74.52 25.38 12.22
CA ARG A 149 74.05 24.04 12.60
C ARG A 149 72.87 24.11 13.57
N SER A 150 72.96 24.96 14.59
CA SER A 150 71.89 25.20 15.56
C SER A 150 70.61 25.68 14.86
N LYS A 151 70.70 26.72 14.02
CA LYS A 151 69.55 27.21 13.23
C LYS A 151 68.99 26.16 12.26
N ALA A 152 69.84 25.35 11.64
CA ALA A 152 69.41 24.26 10.77
C ALA A 152 68.64 23.19 11.53
N ALA A 153 69.14 22.74 12.68
CA ALA A 153 68.45 21.78 13.56
C ALA A 153 67.12 22.35 14.08
N ASP A 154 67.08 23.63 14.45
CA ASP A 154 65.88 24.34 14.88
C ASP A 154 64.82 24.43 13.77
N MET A 155 65.25 24.62 12.52
CA MET A 155 64.36 24.61 11.34
C MET A 155 63.90 23.19 11.00
N GLU A 156 64.76 22.18 11.10
CA GLU A 156 64.42 20.78 10.87
C GLU A 156 63.41 20.26 11.91
N TYR A 157 63.61 20.59 13.18
CA TYR A 157 62.66 20.26 14.26
C TYR A 157 61.29 20.90 14.02
N LYS A 158 61.25 22.19 13.66
CA LYS A 158 60.00 22.89 13.32
C LYS A 158 59.33 22.31 12.08
N ALA A 159 60.09 21.92 11.05
CA ALA A 159 59.55 21.30 9.85
C ALA A 159 59.00 19.89 10.12
N LYS A 160 59.71 19.07 10.90
CA LYS A 160 59.23 17.74 11.33
C LYS A 160 57.96 17.85 12.16
N LYS A 161 57.95 18.72 13.17
CA LYS A 161 56.75 18.95 13.98
C LYS A 161 55.57 19.43 13.14
N LEU A 162 55.78 20.39 12.22
CA LEU A 162 54.71 20.87 11.35
C LEU A 162 54.18 19.78 10.40
N ALA A 163 55.04 18.86 9.94
CA ALA A 163 54.62 17.70 9.16
C ALA A 163 53.82 16.69 10.00
N GLU A 164 54.25 16.41 11.24
CA GLU A 164 53.51 15.58 12.20
C GLU A 164 52.15 16.18 12.55
N ASP A 165 52.10 17.49 12.84
CA ASP A 165 50.87 18.24 13.11
C ASP A 165 49.90 18.14 11.92
N ILE A 166 50.35 18.40 10.68
CA ILE A 166 49.52 18.27 9.45
C ILE A 166 49.02 16.84 9.24
N VAL A 167 49.86 15.82 9.44
CA VAL A 167 49.43 14.41 9.30
C VAL A 167 48.41 14.05 10.39
N SER A 168 48.56 14.58 11.61
CA SER A 168 47.59 14.36 12.68
C SER A 168 46.24 15.03 12.39
N GLU A 169 46.23 16.26 11.85
CA GLU A 169 45.03 17.00 11.47
C GLU A 169 44.31 16.30 10.31
N ALA A 170 45.03 15.88 9.28
CA ALA A 170 44.48 15.13 8.15
C ALA A 170 43.89 13.76 8.57
N ASN A 171 44.49 13.09 9.55
CA ASN A 171 43.94 11.85 10.10
C ASN A 171 42.64 12.11 10.89
N LEU A 172 42.59 13.17 11.72
CA LEU A 172 41.38 13.55 12.45
C LEU A 172 40.24 13.98 11.51
N GLU A 173 40.54 14.71 10.44
CA GLU A 173 39.55 15.07 9.41
C GLU A 173 39.05 13.81 8.67
N ALA A 174 39.95 12.87 8.33
CA ALA A 174 39.57 11.60 7.73
C ALA A 174 38.68 10.75 8.66
N GLU A 175 39.00 10.65 9.96
CA GLU A 175 38.16 9.99 10.96
C GLU A 175 36.77 10.64 11.07
N HIS A 176 36.70 11.98 11.02
CA HIS A 176 35.43 12.71 11.03
C HIS A 176 34.58 12.43 9.78
N ILE A 177 35.19 12.45 8.59
CA ILE A 177 34.51 12.13 7.32
C ILE A 177 34.00 10.69 7.31
N ILE A 178 34.78 9.73 7.82
CA ILE A 178 34.35 8.33 7.97
C ILE A 178 33.16 8.25 8.92
N TYR A 179 33.23 8.91 10.08
CA TYR A 179 32.14 8.92 11.05
C TYR A 179 30.84 9.54 10.50
N GLU A 180 30.90 10.65 9.77
CA GLU A 180 29.73 11.24 9.09
C GLU A 180 29.16 10.32 8.00
N ALA A 181 30.02 9.64 7.24
CA ALA A 181 29.61 8.67 6.24
C ALA A 181 28.93 7.44 6.87
N GLU A 182 29.46 6.92 7.99
CA GLU A 182 28.86 5.83 8.75
C GLU A 182 27.52 6.23 9.38
N MET A 183 27.44 7.44 9.96
CA MET A 183 26.21 7.98 10.54
C MET A 183 25.10 8.10 9.47
N THR A 184 25.40 8.76 8.35
CA THR A 184 24.43 8.94 7.26
C THR A 184 24.05 7.61 6.60
N ALA A 185 24.98 6.66 6.46
CA ALA A 185 24.66 5.32 5.99
C ALA A 185 23.74 4.56 6.96
N ALA A 186 23.96 4.67 8.27
CA ALA A 186 23.11 4.06 9.29
C ALA A 186 21.70 4.68 9.30
N GLU A 187 21.58 6.00 9.19
CA GLU A 187 20.29 6.69 9.06
C GLU A 187 19.53 6.24 7.81
N ARG A 188 20.19 6.17 6.64
CA ARG A 188 19.58 5.70 5.40
C ARG A 188 19.14 4.24 5.47
N LEU A 189 19.92 3.39 6.14
CA LEU A 189 19.58 1.98 6.33
C LEU A 189 18.39 1.80 7.29
N ALA A 190 18.30 2.61 8.34
CA ALA A 190 17.13 2.67 9.22
C ALA A 190 15.88 3.21 8.49
N GLU A 191 16.03 4.29 7.72
CA GLU A 191 14.96 4.87 6.90
C GLU A 191 14.44 3.86 5.86
N ALA A 192 15.33 3.12 5.20
CA ALA A 192 14.98 2.07 4.25
C ALA A 192 14.25 0.90 4.91
N LYS A 193 14.71 0.44 6.09
CA LYS A 193 14.01 -0.60 6.88
C LYS A 193 12.62 -0.15 7.30
N ASN A 194 12.48 1.07 7.81
CA ASN A 194 11.19 1.63 8.22
C ASN A 194 10.22 1.76 7.03
N ARG A 195 10.71 2.13 5.84
CA ARG A 195 9.89 2.14 4.61
C ARG A 195 9.49 0.73 4.16
N ALA A 196 10.39 -0.26 4.26
CA ALA A 196 10.10 -1.64 3.94
C ALA A 196 9.01 -2.22 4.86
N GLU A 197 9.15 -2.01 6.18
CA GLU A 197 8.15 -2.41 7.19
C GLU A 197 6.79 -1.73 6.93
N GLN A 198 6.78 -0.42 6.67
CA GLN A 198 5.54 0.30 6.31
C GLN A 198 4.88 -0.27 5.05
N MET A 199 5.68 -0.64 4.04
CA MET A 199 5.18 -1.23 2.80
C MET A 199 4.67 -2.68 3.00
N GLU A 200 5.32 -3.46 3.86
CA GLU A 200 4.86 -4.80 4.24
C GLU A 200 3.54 -4.74 5.03
N VAL A 201 3.45 -3.86 6.03
CA VAL A 201 2.21 -3.63 6.79
C VAL A 201 1.09 -3.13 5.86
N ALA A 202 1.37 -2.19 4.94
CA ALA A 202 0.39 -1.73 3.96
C ALA A 202 -0.05 -2.86 3.01
N SER A 203 0.88 -3.70 2.54
CA SER A 203 0.59 -4.87 1.70
C SER A 203 -0.27 -5.91 2.43
N ASN A 204 0.02 -6.18 3.71
CA ASN A 204 -0.75 -7.09 4.55
C ASN A 204 -2.17 -6.54 4.82
N ASN A 205 -2.30 -5.23 5.07
CA ASN A 205 -3.60 -4.57 5.22
C ASN A 205 -4.42 -4.59 3.91
N LEU A 206 -3.79 -4.37 2.76
CA LEU A 206 -4.45 -4.49 1.46
C LEU A 206 -4.89 -5.95 1.18
N ARG A 207 -4.07 -6.93 1.56
CA ARG A 207 -4.44 -8.36 1.46
C ARG A 207 -5.63 -8.69 2.37
N ALA A 208 -5.68 -8.17 3.59
CA ALA A 208 -6.80 -8.35 4.50
C ALA A 208 -8.09 -7.72 3.92
N ALA A 209 -8.03 -6.47 3.47
CA ALA A 209 -9.17 -5.80 2.83
C ALA A 209 -9.66 -6.55 1.57
N ALA A 210 -8.76 -7.05 0.73
CA ALA A 210 -9.12 -7.85 -0.44
C ALA A 210 -9.76 -9.21 -0.07
N ILE A 211 -9.38 -9.81 1.07
CA ILE A 211 -10.03 -11.03 1.59
C ILE A 211 -11.45 -10.69 2.08
N ASP A 212 -11.64 -9.57 2.78
CA ASP A 212 -12.96 -9.10 3.20
C ASP A 212 -13.88 -8.79 2.00
N ASP A 213 -13.35 -8.12 0.97
CA ASP A 213 -14.09 -7.86 -0.29
C ASP A 213 -14.48 -9.17 -1.00
N VAL A 214 -13.61 -10.18 -1.01
CA VAL A 214 -13.91 -11.52 -1.54
C VAL A 214 -14.98 -12.23 -0.71
N HIS A 215 -14.98 -12.07 0.62
CA HIS A 215 -16.05 -12.59 1.48
C HIS A 215 -17.40 -11.90 1.23
N ILE A 216 -17.41 -10.58 1.02
CA ILE A 216 -18.61 -9.81 0.66
C ILE A 216 -19.12 -10.28 -0.71
N LEU A 217 -18.25 -10.40 -1.71
CA LEU A 217 -18.61 -10.88 -3.04
C LEU A 217 -19.17 -12.32 -2.99
N LYS A 218 -18.55 -13.20 -2.19
CA LYS A 218 -19.07 -14.56 -1.98
C LYS A 218 -20.50 -14.54 -1.42
N SER A 219 -20.76 -13.75 -0.38
CA SER A 219 -22.10 -13.63 0.21
C SER A 219 -23.13 -13.06 -0.78
N GLN A 220 -22.73 -12.13 -1.64
CA GLN A 220 -23.58 -11.61 -2.72
C GLN A 220 -23.90 -12.69 -3.78
N VAL A 221 -22.93 -13.54 -4.13
CA VAL A 221 -23.13 -14.66 -5.05
C VAL A 221 -24.04 -15.72 -4.44
N GLU A 222 -23.86 -16.08 -3.16
CA GLU A 222 -24.75 -17.00 -2.42
C GLU A 222 -26.19 -16.44 -2.38
N PHE A 223 -26.37 -15.14 -2.10
CA PHE A 223 -27.68 -14.50 -2.15
C PHE A 223 -28.30 -14.50 -3.57
N MET A 224 -27.50 -14.30 -4.62
CA MET A 224 -27.98 -14.41 -6.00
C MET A 224 -28.38 -15.84 -6.36
N GLU A 225 -27.63 -16.85 -5.89
CA GLU A 225 -27.96 -18.26 -6.06
C GLU A 225 -29.29 -18.60 -5.38
N GLU A 226 -29.49 -18.20 -4.12
CA GLU A 226 -30.77 -18.35 -3.41
C GLU A 226 -31.93 -17.65 -4.14
N ALA A 227 -31.72 -16.42 -4.64
CA ALA A 227 -32.74 -15.69 -5.40
C ALA A 227 -33.09 -16.38 -6.73
N PHE A 228 -32.11 -16.97 -7.44
CA PHE A 228 -32.36 -17.75 -8.64
C PHE A 228 -33.02 -19.11 -8.34
N GLU A 229 -32.68 -19.76 -7.22
CA GLU A 229 -33.38 -20.97 -6.76
C GLU A 229 -34.84 -20.69 -6.41
N GLN A 230 -35.12 -19.60 -5.69
CA GLN A 230 -36.48 -19.13 -5.41
C GLN A 230 -37.23 -18.80 -6.70
N LEU A 231 -36.61 -18.11 -7.66
CA LEU A 231 -37.22 -17.81 -8.96
C LEU A 231 -37.47 -19.10 -9.77
N ARG A 232 -36.57 -20.09 -9.72
CA ARG A 232 -36.77 -21.39 -10.37
C ARG A 232 -37.94 -22.14 -9.73
N ASN A 233 -37.94 -22.27 -8.40
CA ASN A 233 -38.91 -23.10 -7.69
C ASN A 233 -40.29 -22.42 -7.62
N GLU A 234 -40.37 -21.18 -7.11
CA GLU A 234 -41.65 -20.46 -7.01
C GLU A 234 -42.11 -19.83 -8.33
N GLY A 235 -41.18 -19.40 -9.19
CA GLY A 235 -41.54 -18.76 -10.46
C GLY A 235 -42.22 -19.73 -11.43
N ILE A 236 -41.78 -21.00 -11.46
CA ILE A 236 -42.48 -22.05 -12.21
C ILE A 236 -43.89 -22.26 -11.65
N ASP A 237 -44.06 -22.39 -10.34
CA ASP A 237 -45.38 -22.54 -9.70
C ASP A 237 -46.31 -21.35 -9.96
N ARG A 238 -45.79 -20.12 -9.90
CA ARG A 238 -46.56 -18.90 -10.19
C ARG A 238 -46.93 -18.81 -11.67
N LEU A 239 -46.06 -19.23 -12.59
CA LEU A 239 -46.36 -19.31 -14.03
C LEU A 239 -47.39 -20.39 -14.34
N LEU A 240 -47.33 -21.55 -13.67
CA LEU A 240 -48.35 -22.60 -13.79
C LEU A 240 -49.71 -22.11 -13.28
N LYS A 241 -49.78 -21.48 -12.10
CA LYS A 241 -51.02 -20.87 -11.57
C LYS A 241 -51.55 -19.75 -12.46
N ALA A 242 -50.67 -18.93 -13.05
CA ALA A 242 -51.07 -17.91 -14.02
C ALA A 242 -51.65 -18.53 -15.31
N LYS A 243 -51.05 -19.64 -15.79
CA LYS A 243 -51.57 -20.41 -16.94
C LYS A 243 -52.92 -21.05 -16.63
N GLU A 244 -53.10 -21.61 -15.44
CA GLU A 244 -54.39 -22.13 -14.97
C GLU A 244 -55.44 -21.03 -14.91
N LEU A 245 -55.15 -19.88 -14.28
CA LEU A 245 -56.05 -18.71 -14.25
C LEU A 245 -56.39 -18.18 -15.65
N LEU A 246 -55.45 -18.21 -16.60
CA LEU A 246 -55.71 -17.87 -18.00
C LEU A 246 -56.63 -18.90 -18.69
N GLY A 247 -56.45 -20.21 -18.45
CA GLY A 247 -57.38 -21.24 -18.93
C GLY A 247 -58.77 -21.16 -18.28
N ASP A 248 -58.83 -20.84 -16.99
CA ASP A 248 -60.05 -20.59 -16.23
C ASP A 248 -60.81 -19.37 -16.75
N THR A 249 -60.09 -18.31 -17.14
CA THR A 249 -60.72 -17.11 -17.71
C THR A 249 -61.11 -17.33 -19.17
N GLU A 250 -60.31 -18.03 -19.97
CA GLU A 250 -60.69 -18.47 -21.33
C GLU A 250 -61.96 -19.32 -21.30
N THR A 251 -62.02 -20.34 -20.46
CA THR A 251 -63.22 -21.20 -20.30
C THR A 251 -64.42 -20.43 -19.75
N LYS A 252 -64.25 -19.48 -18.82
CA LYS A 252 -65.33 -18.58 -18.37
C LYS A 252 -65.81 -17.61 -19.46
N LEU A 253 -64.92 -17.14 -20.33
CA LEU A 253 -65.29 -16.29 -21.48
C LEU A 253 -66.01 -17.07 -22.59
N VAL A 254 -65.62 -18.33 -22.81
CA VAL A 254 -66.29 -19.24 -23.75
C VAL A 254 -67.65 -19.69 -23.22
N ASN A 255 -67.73 -20.13 -21.96
CA ASN A 255 -68.96 -20.60 -21.33
C ASN A 255 -69.93 -19.46 -20.93
N GLY A 256 -69.41 -18.27 -20.64
CA GLY A 256 -70.23 -17.06 -20.43
C GLY A 256 -70.86 -16.50 -21.70
N GLY A 257 -70.46 -17.04 -22.86
CA GLY A 257 -70.86 -16.57 -24.17
C GLY A 257 -70.11 -15.30 -24.58
N ILE A 258 -69.79 -15.19 -25.87
CA ILE A 258 -69.34 -13.92 -26.47
C ILE A 258 -70.44 -12.88 -26.15
N PRO A 259 -70.12 -11.74 -25.50
CA PRO A 259 -71.11 -10.72 -25.22
C PRO A 259 -71.66 -10.17 -26.54
N VAL A 260 -72.86 -10.63 -26.90
CA VAL A 260 -73.60 -10.10 -28.04
C VAL A 260 -73.91 -8.65 -27.75
N PHE A 261 -73.30 -7.74 -28.51
CA PHE A 261 -73.58 -6.32 -28.44
C PHE A 261 -75.08 -6.09 -28.65
N LYS A 262 -75.80 -5.78 -27.57
CA LYS A 262 -77.17 -5.27 -27.67
C LYS A 262 -77.09 -3.86 -28.23
N THR A 263 -77.59 -3.67 -29.45
CA THR A 263 -77.87 -2.34 -29.99
C THR A 263 -78.85 -1.62 -29.07
N PRO A 264 -78.60 -0.37 -28.65
CA PRO A 264 -79.48 0.33 -27.71
C PRO A 264 -80.87 0.54 -28.32
N GLU A 265 -81.91 0.31 -27.52
CA GLU A 265 -83.30 0.53 -27.93
C GLU A 265 -83.57 2.02 -28.17
N HIS A 266 -84.25 2.33 -29.28
CA HIS A 266 -84.49 3.69 -29.73
C HIS A 266 -85.83 4.19 -29.19
N TYR A 267 -85.79 4.93 -28.08
CA TYR A 267 -86.98 5.55 -27.49
C TYR A 267 -87.32 6.86 -28.23
N ASN A 268 -88.45 6.87 -28.94
CA ASN A 268 -89.04 8.11 -29.46
C ASN A 268 -89.66 8.92 -28.31
N PRO A 269 -89.51 10.26 -28.29
CA PRO A 269 -90.02 11.09 -27.21
C PRO A 269 -91.56 11.24 -27.25
N GLU A 270 -92.23 10.82 -26.17
CA GLU A 270 -93.63 11.19 -25.91
C GLU A 270 -93.70 12.65 -25.43
N TYR A 271 -94.55 13.45 -26.07
CA TYR A 271 -94.86 14.82 -25.65
C TYR A 271 -96.08 14.81 -24.71
N PRO A 272 -96.07 15.59 -23.62
CA PRO A 272 -97.14 15.58 -22.63
C PRO A 272 -98.46 16.16 -23.18
N GLU A 273 -99.55 15.41 -23.02
CA GLU A 273 -100.89 15.82 -23.45
C GLU A 273 -101.50 16.92 -22.55
N LYS A 274 -102.40 17.72 -23.13
CA LYS A 274 -103.11 18.80 -22.41
C LYS A 274 -104.18 18.22 -21.48
N PRO A 275 -104.42 18.81 -20.30
CA PRO A 275 -105.37 18.27 -19.33
C PRO A 275 -106.82 18.30 -19.86
N ALA A 276 -107.49 17.16 -19.78
CA ALA A 276 -108.87 16.97 -20.22
C ALA A 276 -109.90 17.71 -19.33
N SER A 277 -110.99 18.13 -19.95
CA SER A 277 -112.10 18.84 -19.31
C SER A 277 -113.00 17.90 -18.50
N LEU A 278 -113.70 18.45 -17.50
CA LEU A 278 -114.56 17.71 -16.56
C LEU A 278 -115.69 16.90 -17.24
N ALA A 279 -116.02 17.19 -18.50
CA ALA A 279 -117.09 16.55 -19.25
C ALA A 279 -116.82 15.07 -19.58
N ASP A 280 -115.55 14.69 -19.85
CA ASP A 280 -115.24 13.36 -20.39
C ASP A 280 -115.27 12.26 -19.32
N LYS A 281 -114.96 12.60 -18.06
CA LYS A 281 -114.99 11.65 -16.91
C LYS A 281 -116.35 11.01 -16.61
N ILE A 282 -117.44 11.51 -17.20
CA ILE A 282 -118.80 11.00 -16.95
C ILE A 282 -119.17 9.86 -17.94
N ARG A 283 -118.51 9.76 -19.10
CA ARG A 283 -118.80 8.71 -20.09
C ARG A 283 -118.21 7.35 -19.75
N ASP A 284 -116.97 7.29 -19.25
CA ASP A 284 -116.27 6.02 -19.06
C ASP A 284 -116.87 5.13 -17.94
N ASN A 285 -117.54 5.74 -16.97
CA ASN A 285 -118.16 4.99 -15.86
C ASN A 285 -119.33 4.09 -16.30
N MET A 286 -120.02 4.38 -17.41
CA MET A 286 -121.12 3.52 -17.89
C MET A 286 -120.62 2.27 -18.63
N ASN A 287 -119.49 2.33 -19.32
CA ASN A 287 -118.98 1.19 -20.10
C ASN A 287 -118.33 0.11 -19.22
N SER A 288 -117.80 0.44 -18.03
CA SER A 288 -117.15 -0.55 -17.15
C SER A 288 -118.11 -1.50 -16.41
N GLU A 289 -119.39 -1.15 -16.28
CA GLU A 289 -120.43 -2.00 -15.68
C GLU A 289 -120.83 -3.15 -16.61
N GLU A 290 -120.90 -2.89 -17.92
CA GLU A 290 -121.41 -3.86 -18.90
C GLU A 290 -120.40 -4.99 -19.21
N GLU A 291 -119.10 -4.70 -19.16
CA GLU A 291 -118.04 -5.72 -19.30
C GLU A 291 -117.93 -6.65 -18.10
N LYS A 292 -118.23 -6.16 -16.88
CA LYS A 292 -118.17 -6.99 -15.65
C LYS A 292 -119.25 -8.06 -15.64
N ARG A 293 -120.45 -7.76 -16.12
CA ARG A 293 -121.57 -8.73 -16.21
C ARG A 293 -121.23 -9.88 -17.16
N LYS A 294 -120.68 -9.59 -18.35
CA LYS A 294 -120.28 -10.61 -19.33
C LYS A 294 -119.24 -11.59 -18.78
N LYS A 295 -118.21 -11.09 -18.08
CA LYS A 295 -117.19 -11.95 -17.44
C LYS A 295 -117.76 -12.84 -16.34
N GLN A 296 -118.82 -12.42 -15.65
CA GLN A 296 -119.44 -13.20 -14.59
C GLN A 296 -120.32 -14.34 -15.13
N GLU A 297 -121.02 -14.13 -16.25
CA GLU A 297 -121.77 -15.19 -16.95
C GLU A 297 -120.87 -16.28 -17.57
N GLU A 298 -119.63 -15.94 -17.96
CA GLU A 298 -118.64 -16.92 -18.43
C GLU A 298 -118.09 -17.79 -17.28
N LEU A 299 -117.89 -17.21 -16.10
CA LEU A 299 -117.43 -17.93 -14.91
C LEU A 299 -118.44 -18.96 -14.39
N ASP A 300 -119.74 -18.66 -14.40
CA ASP A 300 -120.76 -19.62 -13.96
C ASP A 300 -120.92 -20.81 -14.93
N LYS A 301 -120.72 -20.61 -16.24
CA LYS A 301 -120.67 -21.71 -17.23
C LYS A 301 -119.47 -22.62 -17.01
N LEU A 302 -118.30 -22.05 -16.70
CA LEU A 302 -117.10 -22.82 -16.34
C LEU A 302 -117.30 -23.63 -15.06
N LYS A 303 -117.99 -23.08 -14.06
CA LYS A 303 -118.29 -23.76 -12.81
C LYS A 303 -119.21 -24.99 -13.01
N GLN A 304 -120.25 -24.87 -13.83
CA GLN A 304 -121.14 -25.99 -14.17
C GLN A 304 -120.41 -27.13 -14.91
N MET A 305 -119.39 -26.83 -15.73
CA MET A 305 -118.55 -27.87 -16.32
C MET A 305 -117.66 -28.56 -15.27
N ALA A 306 -117.07 -27.81 -14.33
CA ALA A 306 -116.20 -28.36 -13.29
C ALA A 306 -116.94 -29.32 -12.34
N GLU A 307 -118.18 -28.99 -11.95
CA GLU A 307 -119.01 -29.85 -11.09
C GLU A 307 -119.43 -31.17 -11.76
N SER A 308 -119.40 -31.24 -13.10
CA SER A 308 -119.75 -32.46 -13.86
C SER A 308 -118.65 -33.53 -13.95
N ILE A 309 -117.41 -33.22 -13.55
CA ILE A 309 -116.23 -34.09 -13.76
C ILE A 309 -115.59 -34.59 -12.44
N GLY A 310 -115.81 -33.93 -11.30
CA GLY A 310 -114.97 -34.08 -10.10
C GLY A 310 -115.32 -35.14 -9.04
N ALA A 311 -116.44 -35.86 -9.15
CA ALA A 311 -116.96 -36.67 -8.04
C ALA A 311 -116.39 -38.11 -7.94
N LYS A 312 -115.17 -38.31 -7.40
CA LYS A 312 -114.77 -39.54 -6.68
C LYS A 312 -113.38 -39.51 -5.99
N LYS A 313 -113.39 -40.02 -4.74
CA LYS A 313 -112.29 -40.51 -3.85
C LYS A 313 -111.56 -39.53 -2.92
N GLU A 314 -111.53 -39.95 -1.65
CA GLU A 314 -110.95 -39.29 -0.46
C GLU A 314 -109.72 -40.06 0.09
N ASN A 315 -109.07 -39.45 1.11
CA ASN A 315 -108.30 -40.08 2.21
C ASN A 315 -106.92 -40.72 1.85
N THR A 316 -105.85 -40.71 2.65
CA THR A 316 -105.55 -40.40 4.10
C THR A 316 -104.00 -40.27 4.22
N ASP A 317 -103.31 -39.68 5.22
CA ASP A 317 -103.61 -38.82 6.40
C ASP A 317 -102.28 -38.48 7.17
N LYS A 318 -102.12 -37.27 7.75
CA LYS A 318 -101.07 -36.81 8.74
C LYS A 318 -99.57 -36.84 8.36
N ASN A 319 -98.63 -36.17 9.07
CA ASN A 319 -98.56 -34.95 9.92
C ASN A 319 -97.06 -34.73 10.31
N THR A 320 -96.77 -33.69 11.12
CA THR A 320 -95.60 -33.51 12.01
C THR A 320 -94.20 -33.32 11.39
N GLU A 321 -93.23 -32.61 11.99
CA GLU A 321 -93.21 -31.43 12.91
C GLU A 321 -91.73 -31.07 13.19
N GLU A 322 -91.47 -29.93 13.86
CA GLU A 322 -90.24 -29.65 14.64
C GLU A 322 -88.88 -29.50 13.89
N LYS A 323 -87.90 -28.68 14.30
CA LYS A 323 -87.75 -27.63 15.34
C LYS A 323 -86.40 -26.90 15.18
N LYS A 324 -86.31 -25.60 15.58
CA LYS A 324 -85.27 -24.96 16.46
C LYS A 324 -83.77 -25.08 16.10
N ASP A 325 -82.77 -24.46 16.75
CA ASP A 325 -82.49 -23.27 17.60
C ASP A 325 -80.95 -23.04 17.46
N THR A 326 -80.28 -21.90 17.64
CA THR A 326 -80.59 -20.45 17.61
C THR A 326 -79.26 -19.67 17.38
N ASP A 327 -79.37 -18.47 16.80
CA ASP A 327 -78.95 -17.15 17.35
C ASP A 327 -78.44 -17.06 18.83
N PRO A 328 -77.89 -15.90 19.30
CA PRO A 328 -77.21 -14.79 18.60
C PRO A 328 -76.09 -14.07 19.44
N GLU A 329 -75.81 -12.80 19.09
CA GLU A 329 -75.48 -11.64 19.98
C GLU A 329 -74.03 -11.44 20.51
N GLN A 330 -73.35 -10.32 20.19
CA GLN A 330 -73.39 -8.92 20.77
C GLN A 330 -72.60 -8.81 22.11
N GLU A 331 -71.95 -7.72 22.53
CA GLU A 331 -71.70 -6.33 22.05
C GLU A 331 -70.36 -5.81 22.69
N LYS A 332 -69.52 -4.96 22.05
CA LYS A 332 -69.33 -3.48 22.29
C LYS A 332 -69.27 -2.98 23.76
N PRO A 333 -68.63 -1.82 24.09
CA PRO A 333 -67.47 -1.13 23.50
C PRO A 333 -66.48 -0.45 24.52
N ALA A 334 -65.44 0.24 23.98
CA ALA A 334 -64.76 1.47 24.49
C ALA A 334 -63.61 1.45 25.56
N GLU A 335 -62.48 2.09 25.14
CA GLU A 335 -61.48 2.91 25.88
C GLU A 335 -60.72 2.35 27.12
N LYS A 336 -59.37 2.18 27.10
CA LYS A 336 -58.34 3.25 27.00
C LYS A 336 -56.90 2.72 26.70
N LYS A 337 -56.02 3.66 26.33
CA LYS A 337 -54.55 3.59 26.03
C LYS A 337 -53.65 3.06 27.19
N PRO A 338 -52.29 2.83 27.04
CA PRO A 338 -51.37 3.21 25.94
C PRO A 338 -50.30 2.15 25.47
N GLU A 339 -49.40 2.62 24.57
CA GLU A 339 -47.99 2.22 24.31
C GLU A 339 -47.61 1.24 23.17
N GLY A 340 -46.51 1.60 22.48
CA GLY A 340 -45.73 0.78 21.53
C GLY A 340 -46.26 0.71 20.08
N GLY A 341 -45.54 1.10 19.03
CA GLY A 341 -44.25 1.79 18.91
C GLY A 341 -43.89 2.01 17.43
N GLU A 342 -43.43 3.20 17.04
CA GLU A 342 -43.15 3.54 15.63
C GLU A 342 -41.68 3.37 15.20
N LYS A 343 -41.53 2.82 14.00
CA LYS A 343 -40.64 3.22 12.88
C LYS A 343 -39.27 3.87 13.18
N LYS A 344 -38.25 3.21 12.64
CA LYS A 344 -37.10 3.74 11.86
C LYS A 344 -36.93 5.28 11.83
N GLY A 345 -35.81 5.76 12.37
CA GLY A 345 -35.27 7.10 12.09
C GLY A 345 -33.81 7.20 12.49
N GLY A 346 -32.88 7.21 11.53
CA GLY A 346 -31.46 7.30 11.81
C GLY A 346 -31.03 8.73 12.17
N LYS A 347 -30.42 8.90 13.34
CA LYS A 347 -29.55 10.03 13.68
C LYS A 347 -28.33 9.50 14.42
N ILE A 348 -27.14 9.91 13.98
CA ILE A 348 -25.88 9.56 14.63
C ILE A 348 -25.68 10.54 15.78
N ASP A 349 -25.67 10.06 17.02
CA ASP A 349 -25.39 10.89 18.19
C ASP A 349 -23.91 11.30 18.24
N LEU A 350 -23.64 12.49 17.70
CA LEU A 350 -22.31 13.13 17.72
C LEU A 350 -21.73 13.25 19.14
N ALA A 351 -22.59 13.35 20.16
CA ALA A 351 -22.18 13.36 21.57
C ALA A 351 -21.51 12.03 22.00
N ALA A 352 -22.01 10.88 21.52
CA ALA A 352 -21.43 9.58 21.83
C ALA A 352 -20.08 9.37 21.12
N LEU A 353 -19.92 9.92 19.91
CA LEU A 353 -18.65 9.91 19.16
C LEU A 353 -17.59 10.80 19.83
N ALA A 354 -17.96 12.00 20.29
CA ALA A 354 -17.05 12.90 21.01
C ALA A 354 -16.54 12.30 22.34
N ALA A 355 -17.41 11.60 23.08
CA ALA A 355 -17.02 10.88 24.29
C ALA A 355 -16.00 9.75 24.00
N LYS A 356 -16.16 9.05 22.87
CA LYS A 356 -15.27 7.94 22.47
C LYS A 356 -13.90 8.45 21.99
N ALA A 357 -13.84 9.60 21.33
CA ALA A 357 -12.59 10.24 20.90
C ALA A 357 -11.73 10.71 22.10
N ASN A 358 -12.35 11.35 23.10
CA ASN A 358 -11.64 11.82 24.30
C ASN A 358 -11.09 10.67 25.18
N ALA A 359 -11.62 9.45 25.05
CA ALA A 359 -11.11 8.27 25.73
C ALA A 359 -9.83 7.69 25.08
N LEU A 360 -9.54 8.02 23.82
CA LEU A 360 -8.37 7.52 23.08
C LEU A 360 -7.11 8.39 23.26
N ASN A 361 -7.26 9.69 23.57
CA ASN A 361 -6.13 10.62 23.79
C ASN A 361 -5.56 10.60 25.24
N LYS A 362 -5.71 9.49 25.97
CA LYS A 362 -5.21 9.33 27.36
C LYS A 362 -4.52 7.98 27.62
N LYS A 363 -3.75 7.49 26.65
CA LYS A 363 -2.75 6.43 26.83
C LYS A 363 -1.41 6.89 26.28
#